data_AF-A0A7W5F3V3-F1
#
_entry.id   AF-A0A7W5F3V3-F1
#
_cell.length_a   1.000
_cell.length_b   1.000
_cell.length_c   1.000
_cell.angle_alpha   90.00
_cell.angle_beta   90.00
_cell.angle_gamma   90.00
#
_symmetry.space_group_name_H-M   'P 1'
#
loop_
_entity.id
_entity.type
_entity.pdbx_description
1 polymer ?
#
loop_
_entity_poly.entity_id
_entity_poly.type
_entity_poly.pdbx_seq_one_letter_code
_entity_poly.pdbx_strand_id
1 'polypeptide(L)'
;MRTVVRTLAGDVYQRAGIHDPSLRRGFEMCRRATRATGEIEYATSLLLPPPLRVATWALYGAVRAVDDLADASDGSAADRARRLEEWISAFDADLRDGRSADPVRHALIHTTLTWNLSTAFLHTLFEELRQDVHGREFGTWQDWRRYSSLINTPLVLRTASLLIRAAGLPLEPEAMAAGAPDAAVAWQTVVDALYLTDALVDLAHDLTRGHVPIPAEALDEAGVRREDLLARLPTPAFEWMVRQLTDRARQWFDRAVLPPVLHPAVGIALGTYRDLYRLRLTTAAGDPTALLHRRPALPWQQRQRLLAPARAKAALAWTLFPFPLRPSPAPEAGELPTPDGRQNPAQAVRSISEQRRPLAAPAPHPSGARPPRLPTGAMPRHVAIIMDGNGRWATDRGLPRSEGHRAGADALIDVVHGALEIGLSHLTVYAFSTENWKRPADEVQVLMHEIPAALRRLYEEEPPLDVRMRWAGLPTGLPAEVIETLLEAERATRDRSALTLTTCVNYGGRAEITAAAARLLQEAATGSINPGALSEHVFSRYLHVPELPDVDLLVRTGGDLRTSNFLPWQAAYAELMVLDTRWPDSDRRDLWKAIARYADRNRRYGSVPRLPHPRPAPAPDRRTNAVAAGGTSREA
;
A
#
# COMPACT_ATOMS: atom_id res chain seq x y z
N MET A 1 -23.57 38.76 5.63
CA MET A 1 -22.52 37.85 6.18
C MET A 1 -22.67 36.37 5.79
N ARG A 2 -23.87 35.79 5.64
CA ARG A 2 -24.03 34.39 5.19
C ARG A 2 -23.64 34.12 3.72
N THR A 3 -23.71 35.13 2.85
CA THR A 3 -23.37 35.00 1.42
C THR A 3 -21.87 35.02 1.14
N VAL A 4 -21.07 35.69 1.97
CA VAL A 4 -19.60 35.78 1.82
C VAL A 4 -18.87 34.52 2.33
N VAL A 5 -19.50 33.75 3.24
CA VAL A 5 -18.96 32.46 3.70
C VAL A 5 -19.19 31.33 2.68
N ARG A 6 -20.21 31.46 1.82
CA ARG A 6 -20.49 30.49 0.73
C ARG A 6 -19.50 30.59 -0.43
N THR A 7 -18.98 31.79 -0.72
CA THR A 7 -18.00 32.01 -1.80
C THR A 7 -16.58 31.55 -1.43
N LEU A 8 -16.17 31.60 -0.15
CA LEU A 8 -14.85 31.12 0.28
C LEU A 8 -14.71 29.58 0.31
N ALA A 9 -15.81 28.85 0.48
CA ALA A 9 -15.79 27.38 0.46
C ALA A 9 -15.78 26.81 -0.97
N GLY A 10 -16.45 27.45 -1.93
CA GLY A 10 -16.37 27.06 -3.34
C GLY A 10 -14.97 27.24 -3.93
N ASP A 11 -14.29 28.29 -3.49
CA ASP A 11 -12.97 28.70 -3.98
C ASP A 11 -11.82 27.77 -3.54
N VAL A 12 -11.85 27.20 -2.32
CA VAL A 12 -10.77 26.29 -1.87
C VAL A 12 -10.74 24.97 -2.66
N TYR A 13 -11.91 24.40 -2.97
CA TYR A 13 -11.99 23.15 -3.73
C TYR A 13 -11.62 23.35 -5.20
N GLN A 14 -12.02 24.48 -5.80
CA GLN A 14 -11.58 24.86 -7.15
C GLN A 14 -10.06 25.03 -7.22
N ARG A 15 -9.46 25.76 -6.27
CA ARG A 15 -8.00 25.93 -6.20
C ARG A 15 -7.23 24.65 -5.86
N ALA A 16 -7.93 23.63 -5.36
CA ALA A 16 -7.38 22.30 -5.13
C ALA A 16 -7.59 21.34 -6.32
N GLY A 17 -8.19 21.79 -7.43
CA GLY A 17 -8.48 20.95 -8.60
C GLY A 17 -9.67 20.00 -8.42
N ILE A 18 -10.50 20.19 -7.39
CA ILE A 18 -11.64 19.32 -7.10
C ILE A 18 -12.89 19.90 -7.77
N HIS A 19 -13.25 19.33 -8.92
CA HIS A 19 -14.39 19.79 -9.72
C HIS A 19 -15.66 18.97 -9.51
N ASP A 20 -15.53 17.67 -9.24
CA ASP A 20 -16.66 16.76 -9.07
C ASP A 20 -17.52 17.08 -7.81
N PRO A 21 -18.83 17.31 -7.94
CA PRO A 21 -19.71 17.61 -6.81
C PRO A 21 -19.79 16.50 -5.74
N SER A 22 -19.70 15.24 -6.13
CA SER A 22 -19.79 14.10 -5.18
C SER A 22 -18.54 14.04 -4.30
N LEU A 23 -17.38 14.26 -4.90
CA LEU A 23 -16.09 14.33 -4.23
C LEU A 23 -16.00 15.57 -3.34
N ARG A 24 -16.49 16.73 -3.80
CA ARG A 24 -16.61 17.95 -2.97
C ARG A 24 -17.43 17.71 -1.72
N ARG A 25 -18.52 16.95 -1.82
CA ARG A 25 -19.34 16.58 -0.65
C ARG A 25 -18.52 15.78 0.35
N GLY A 26 -17.74 14.80 -0.12
CA GLY A 26 -16.81 14.04 0.70
C GLY A 26 -15.80 14.90 1.45
N PHE A 27 -15.08 15.76 0.72
CA PHE A 27 -14.10 16.68 1.32
C PHE A 27 -14.75 17.69 2.28
N GLU A 28 -15.96 18.17 2.00
CA GLU A 28 -16.68 19.07 2.90
C GLU A 28 -17.16 18.36 4.17
N MET A 29 -17.53 17.08 4.10
CA MET A 29 -17.81 16.26 5.29
C MET A 29 -16.53 16.12 6.14
N CYS A 30 -15.41 15.77 5.51
CA CYS A 30 -14.12 15.67 6.17
C CYS A 30 -13.73 17.00 6.85
N ARG A 31 -13.83 18.12 6.13
CA ARG A 31 -13.57 19.47 6.66
C ARG A 31 -14.42 19.81 7.88
N ARG A 32 -15.72 19.46 7.85
CA ARG A 32 -16.63 19.71 8.97
C ARG A 32 -16.26 18.86 10.18
N ALA A 33 -15.93 17.59 9.97
CA ALA A 33 -15.43 16.70 11.01
C ALA A 33 -14.15 17.27 11.64
N THR A 34 -13.12 17.57 10.83
CA THR A 34 -11.88 18.19 11.32
C THR A 34 -12.13 19.49 12.08
N ARG A 35 -13.04 20.35 11.60
CA ARG A 35 -13.38 21.61 12.30
C ARG A 35 -14.10 21.39 13.63
N ALA A 36 -14.93 20.36 13.72
CA ALA A 36 -15.74 20.07 14.90
C ALA A 36 -14.90 19.42 16.02
N THR A 37 -14.01 18.49 15.67
CA THR A 37 -13.27 17.67 16.64
C THR A 37 -11.81 18.11 16.81
N GLY A 38 -11.14 18.48 15.72
CA GLY A 38 -9.72 18.87 15.67
C GLY A 38 -9.50 20.39 15.65
N GLU A 39 -9.64 21.07 16.80
CA GLU A 39 -9.50 22.54 16.87
C GLU A 39 -8.12 23.04 16.39
N ILE A 40 -7.04 22.30 16.68
CA ILE A 40 -5.65 22.67 16.31
C ILE A 40 -5.35 22.21 14.88
N GLU A 41 -5.74 20.99 14.53
CA GLU A 41 -5.57 20.36 13.21
C GLU A 41 -6.26 21.21 12.13
N TYR A 42 -7.51 21.62 12.39
CA TYR A 42 -8.21 22.52 11.49
C TYR A 42 -7.51 23.88 11.40
N ALA A 43 -7.09 24.46 12.52
CA ALA A 43 -6.46 25.79 12.52
C ALA A 43 -5.14 25.84 11.74
N THR A 44 -4.33 24.79 11.88
CA THR A 44 -3.00 24.67 11.25
C THR A 44 -3.11 24.26 9.78
N SER A 45 -4.10 23.47 9.39
CA SER A 45 -4.39 23.18 7.97
C SER A 45 -4.64 24.45 7.14
N LEU A 46 -5.12 25.53 7.76
CA LEU A 46 -5.33 26.82 7.09
C LEU A 46 -4.01 27.54 6.71
N LEU A 47 -2.87 27.09 7.24
CA LEU A 47 -1.53 27.55 6.87
C LEU A 47 -1.01 26.86 5.60
N LEU A 48 -1.66 25.78 5.18
CA LEU A 48 -1.31 25.00 3.98
C LEU A 48 -2.04 25.55 2.74
N PRO A 49 -1.46 25.38 1.54
CA PRO A 49 -2.12 25.71 0.29
C PRO A 49 -3.33 24.78 0.04
N PRO A 50 -4.28 25.17 -0.82
CA PRO A 50 -5.55 24.44 -0.99
C PRO A 50 -5.41 22.92 -1.25
N PRO A 51 -4.53 22.44 -2.15
CA PRO A 51 -4.39 21.00 -2.41
C PRO A 51 -3.97 20.18 -1.18
N LEU A 52 -2.99 20.68 -0.42
CA LEU A 52 -2.52 20.03 0.81
C LEU A 52 -3.55 20.12 1.92
N ARG A 53 -4.24 21.26 2.02
CA ARG A 53 -5.26 21.50 3.03
C ARG A 53 -6.42 20.50 2.92
N VAL A 54 -6.95 20.29 1.72
CA VAL A 54 -8.06 19.35 1.51
C VAL A 54 -7.62 17.90 1.73
N ALA A 55 -6.37 17.56 1.36
CA ALA A 55 -5.78 16.25 1.63
C ALA A 55 -5.64 15.96 3.14
N THR A 56 -5.16 16.93 3.92
CA THR A 56 -5.11 16.83 5.38
C THR A 56 -6.50 16.63 5.98
N TRP A 57 -7.52 17.32 5.48
CA TRP A 57 -8.89 17.12 5.93
C TRP A 57 -9.39 15.70 5.62
N ALA A 58 -9.12 15.16 4.42
CA ALA A 58 -9.53 13.81 4.06
C ALA A 58 -8.87 12.73 4.94
N LEU A 59 -7.56 12.84 5.20
CA LEU A 59 -6.86 11.92 6.10
C LEU A 59 -7.48 11.95 7.51
N TYR A 60 -7.64 13.14 8.09
CA TYR A 60 -8.23 13.28 9.42
C TYR A 60 -9.70 12.82 9.46
N GLY A 61 -10.48 13.17 8.44
CA GLY A 61 -11.89 12.80 8.32
C GLY A 61 -12.10 11.30 8.22
N ALA A 62 -11.21 10.57 7.56
CA ALA A 62 -11.25 9.11 7.49
C ALA A 62 -11.02 8.46 8.85
N VAL A 63 -9.99 8.90 9.59
CA VAL A 63 -9.75 8.41 10.96
C VAL A 63 -10.97 8.65 11.82
N ARG A 64 -11.54 9.86 11.75
CA ARG A 64 -12.71 10.19 12.55
C ARG A 64 -13.96 9.41 12.16
N ALA A 65 -14.14 9.09 10.87
CA ALA A 65 -15.27 8.27 10.44
C ALA A 65 -15.19 6.84 10.97
N VAL A 66 -13.99 6.25 11.01
CA VAL A 66 -13.76 4.92 11.59
C VAL A 66 -13.99 4.94 13.11
N ASP A 67 -13.45 5.95 13.78
CA ASP A 67 -13.64 6.18 15.21
C ASP A 67 -15.12 6.37 15.57
N ASP A 68 -15.85 7.23 14.84
CA ASP A 68 -17.30 7.44 15.02
C ASP A 68 -18.11 6.14 14.80
N LEU A 69 -17.68 5.24 13.90
CA LEU A 69 -18.32 3.95 13.69
C LEU A 69 -18.07 2.96 14.85
N ALA A 70 -16.86 2.97 15.42
CA ALA A 70 -16.52 2.19 16.61
C ALA A 70 -17.31 2.68 17.85
N ASP A 71 -17.50 4.00 17.93
CA ASP A 71 -18.03 4.73 19.08
C ASP A 71 -19.54 4.94 19.05
N ALA A 72 -20.20 4.56 17.95
CA ALA A 72 -21.60 4.86 17.74
C ALA A 72 -22.47 4.36 18.91
N SER A 73 -23.37 5.19 19.43
CA SER A 73 -24.23 4.80 20.56
C SER A 73 -25.43 3.93 20.13
N ASP A 74 -25.58 3.69 18.83
CA ASP A 74 -26.66 2.90 18.25
C ASP A 74 -26.23 1.43 17.98
N GLY A 75 -27.13 0.50 18.24
CA GLY A 75 -26.91 -0.94 17.99
C GLY A 75 -26.05 -1.65 19.04
N SER A 76 -25.94 -2.98 18.89
CA SER A 76 -25.09 -3.79 19.76
C SER A 76 -23.60 -3.60 19.45
N ALA A 77 -22.70 -4.02 20.36
CA ALA A 77 -21.26 -4.02 20.09
C ALA A 77 -20.90 -4.85 18.83
N ALA A 78 -21.64 -5.94 18.58
CA ALA A 78 -21.48 -6.75 17.38
C ALA A 78 -21.90 -6.01 16.11
N ASP A 79 -22.94 -5.17 16.17
CA ASP A 79 -23.38 -4.36 15.03
C ASP A 79 -22.36 -3.27 14.67
N ARG A 80 -21.71 -2.66 15.68
CA ARG A 80 -20.63 -1.70 15.47
C ARG A 80 -19.41 -2.36 14.83
N ALA A 81 -18.97 -3.50 15.38
CA ALA A 81 -17.87 -4.27 14.82
C ALA A 81 -18.15 -4.68 13.37
N ARG A 82 -19.38 -5.11 13.04
CA ARG A 82 -19.77 -5.46 11.66
C ARG A 82 -19.75 -4.25 10.73
N ARG A 83 -20.33 -3.11 11.12
CA ARG A 83 -20.31 -1.88 10.30
C ARG A 83 -18.89 -1.39 10.05
N LEU A 84 -18.03 -1.49 11.05
CA LEU A 84 -16.63 -1.13 10.95
C LEU A 84 -15.89 -2.08 9.99
N GLU A 85 -16.08 -3.39 10.13
CA GLU A 85 -15.53 -4.41 9.24
C GLU A 85 -15.96 -4.18 7.78
N GLU A 86 -17.24 -3.88 7.55
CA GLU A 86 -17.77 -3.57 6.22
C GLU A 86 -17.12 -2.30 5.63
N TRP A 87 -16.92 -1.27 6.45
CA TRP A 87 -16.29 -0.03 6.00
C TRP A 87 -14.81 -0.24 5.64
N ILE A 88 -14.07 -1.00 6.45
CA ILE A 88 -12.64 -1.32 6.25
C ILE A 88 -12.47 -2.26 5.05
N SER A 89 -13.21 -3.36 4.99
CA SER A 89 -13.13 -4.33 3.90
C SER A 89 -13.52 -3.74 2.54
N ALA A 90 -14.42 -2.74 2.51
CA ALA A 90 -14.77 -2.02 1.28
C ALA A 90 -13.66 -1.10 0.77
N PHE A 91 -12.71 -0.69 1.63
CA PHE A 91 -11.67 0.27 1.27
C PHE A 91 -10.79 -0.21 0.11
N ASP A 92 -10.34 -1.47 0.12
CA ASP A 92 -9.48 -2.00 -0.95
C ASP A 92 -10.21 -2.17 -2.28
N ALA A 93 -11.51 -2.46 -2.25
CA ALA A 93 -12.33 -2.50 -3.45
C ALA A 93 -12.51 -1.10 -4.03
N ASP A 94 -12.92 -0.15 -3.20
CA ASP A 94 -13.16 1.23 -3.62
C ASP A 94 -11.86 1.94 -4.05
N LEU A 95 -10.73 1.62 -3.41
CA LEU A 95 -9.40 2.12 -3.81
C LEU A 95 -8.99 1.59 -5.19
N ARG A 96 -9.26 0.31 -5.48
CA ARG A 96 -9.04 -0.27 -6.81
C ARG A 96 -9.95 0.35 -7.87
N ASP A 97 -11.18 0.72 -7.50
CA ASP A 97 -12.17 1.33 -8.38
C ASP A 97 -11.98 2.86 -8.53
N GLY A 98 -11.15 3.47 -7.69
CA GLY A 98 -10.90 4.91 -7.65
C GLY A 98 -12.09 5.76 -7.18
N ARG A 99 -13.15 5.13 -6.67
CA ARG A 99 -14.41 5.77 -6.27
C ARG A 99 -15.06 5.01 -5.12
N SER A 100 -15.88 5.69 -4.33
CA SER A 100 -16.63 5.09 -3.23
C SER A 100 -18.04 5.68 -3.14
N ALA A 101 -19.01 4.84 -2.76
CA ALA A 101 -20.36 5.29 -2.42
C ALA A 101 -20.39 6.04 -1.06
N ASP A 102 -19.47 5.73 -0.16
CA ASP A 102 -19.25 6.49 1.07
C ASP A 102 -18.49 7.79 0.76
N PRO A 103 -19.03 8.97 1.09
CA PRO A 103 -18.40 10.25 0.75
C PRO A 103 -17.04 10.48 1.42
N VAL A 104 -16.85 10.03 2.66
CA VAL A 104 -15.58 10.24 3.39
C VAL A 104 -14.51 9.34 2.79
N ARG A 105 -14.84 8.07 2.54
CA ARG A 105 -13.93 7.12 1.89
C ARG A 105 -13.62 7.54 0.46
N HIS A 106 -14.56 8.17 -0.26
CA HIS A 106 -14.30 8.72 -1.60
C HIS A 106 -13.25 9.86 -1.56
N ALA A 107 -13.34 10.77 -0.59
CA ALA A 107 -12.34 11.81 -0.39
C ALA A 107 -10.96 11.24 0.03
N LEU A 108 -10.96 10.19 0.85
CA LEU A 108 -9.75 9.46 1.24
C LEU A 108 -9.09 8.81 0.03
N ILE A 109 -9.83 8.03 -0.77
CA ILE A 109 -9.33 7.35 -1.97
C ILE A 109 -8.75 8.35 -2.95
N HIS A 110 -9.49 9.43 -3.24
CA HIS A 110 -8.98 10.50 -4.09
C HIS A 110 -7.66 11.06 -3.55
N THR A 111 -7.57 11.31 -2.25
CA THR A 111 -6.34 11.82 -1.61
C THR A 111 -5.19 10.81 -1.72
N THR A 112 -5.45 9.54 -1.42
CA THR A 112 -4.47 8.46 -1.51
C THR A 112 -3.91 8.32 -2.93
N LEU A 113 -4.77 8.36 -3.95
CA LEU A 113 -4.37 8.27 -5.35
C LEU A 113 -3.65 9.53 -5.83
N THR A 114 -4.20 10.72 -5.53
CA THR A 114 -3.64 12.03 -5.95
C THR A 114 -2.23 12.26 -5.41
N TRP A 115 -1.96 11.78 -4.20
CA TRP A 115 -0.68 11.96 -3.52
C TRP A 115 0.13 10.68 -3.44
N ASN A 116 -0.32 9.59 -4.08
CA ASN A 116 0.33 8.28 -4.09
C ASN A 116 0.76 7.82 -2.68
N LEU A 117 -0.13 7.96 -1.70
CA LEU A 117 0.14 7.59 -0.32
C LEU A 117 0.11 6.07 -0.16
N SER A 118 1.06 5.51 0.59
CA SER A 118 1.00 4.11 1.00
C SER A 118 -0.27 3.84 1.80
N THR A 119 -0.97 2.75 1.53
CA THR A 119 -2.19 2.37 2.28
C THR A 119 -1.90 1.48 3.47
N ALA A 120 -0.69 0.93 3.60
CA ALA A 120 -0.31 0.01 4.67
C ALA A 120 -0.62 0.58 6.07
N PHE A 121 -0.41 1.88 6.27
CA PHE A 121 -0.71 2.52 7.55
C PHE A 121 -2.20 2.62 7.83
N LEU A 122 -3.05 2.79 6.81
CA LEU A 122 -4.50 2.87 6.99
C LEU A 122 -5.03 1.51 7.46
N HIS A 123 -4.50 0.41 6.91
CA HIS A 123 -4.87 -0.93 7.39
C HIS A 123 -4.47 -1.17 8.83
N THR A 124 -3.25 -0.81 9.23
CA THR A 124 -2.81 -0.91 10.64
C THR A 124 -3.67 -0.03 11.55
N LEU A 125 -3.92 1.21 11.15
CA LEU A 125 -4.75 2.15 11.91
C LEU A 125 -6.17 1.62 12.09
N PHE A 126 -6.80 1.17 11.01
CA PHE A 126 -8.16 0.66 11.02
C PHE A 126 -8.29 -0.62 11.84
N GLU A 127 -7.29 -1.50 11.76
CA GLU A 127 -7.25 -2.74 12.52
C GLU A 127 -7.09 -2.51 14.02
N GLU A 128 -6.26 -1.55 14.43
CA GLU A 128 -6.10 -1.24 15.86
C GLU A 128 -7.31 -0.46 16.41
N LEU A 129 -7.88 0.49 15.66
CA LEU A 129 -9.14 1.16 16.03
C LEU A 129 -10.31 0.15 16.12
N ARG A 130 -10.29 -0.92 15.32
CA ARG A 130 -11.25 -2.04 15.42
C ARG A 130 -11.17 -2.77 16.75
N GLN A 131 -9.97 -2.91 17.30
CA GLN A 131 -9.78 -3.58 18.58
C GLN A 131 -10.26 -2.73 19.77
N ASP A 132 -10.51 -1.43 19.57
CA ASP A 132 -10.96 -0.51 20.63
C ASP A 132 -12.48 -0.50 20.86
N VAL A 133 -13.25 -1.25 20.06
CA VAL A 133 -14.72 -1.42 20.22
C VAL A 133 -15.11 -1.94 21.63
N HIS A 134 -14.16 -2.56 22.34
CA HIS A 134 -14.36 -3.10 23.69
C HIS A 134 -13.80 -2.23 24.83
N GLY A 135 -13.15 -1.10 24.52
CA GLY A 135 -12.50 -0.24 25.50
C GLY A 135 -11.12 -0.75 25.91
N ARG A 136 -10.07 -0.06 25.47
CA ARG A 136 -8.68 -0.43 25.76
C ARG A 136 -8.22 0.16 27.08
N GLU A 137 -7.47 -0.64 27.84
CA GLU A 137 -6.80 -0.22 29.08
C GLU A 137 -5.30 -0.39 28.93
N PHE A 138 -4.54 0.55 29.48
CA PHE A 138 -3.08 0.53 29.44
C PHE A 138 -2.54 0.18 30.82
N GLY A 139 -1.81 -0.94 30.93
CA GLY A 139 -1.14 -1.31 32.17
C GLY A 139 0.07 -0.40 32.44
N THR A 140 0.93 -0.28 31.42
CA THR A 140 2.22 0.43 31.52
C THR A 140 2.35 1.58 30.52
N TRP A 141 3.32 2.46 30.75
CA TRP A 141 3.75 3.45 29.77
C TRP A 141 4.24 2.81 28.46
N GLN A 142 4.80 1.60 28.52
CA GLN A 142 5.25 0.88 27.33
C GLN A 142 4.06 0.47 26.45
N ASP A 143 2.98 -0.04 27.04
CA ASP A 143 1.76 -0.42 26.32
C ASP A 143 1.13 0.81 25.66
N TRP A 144 1.07 1.92 26.39
CA TRP A 144 0.54 3.19 25.90
C TRP A 144 1.37 3.75 24.74
N ARG A 145 2.70 3.72 24.82
CA ARG A 145 3.58 4.17 23.72
C ARG A 145 3.51 3.24 22.51
N ARG A 146 3.38 1.93 22.71
CA ARG A 146 3.20 0.98 21.61
C ARG A 146 1.90 1.26 20.86
N TYR A 147 0.83 1.54 21.59
CA TYR A 147 -0.43 1.95 20.98
C TYR A 147 -0.27 3.29 20.22
N SER A 148 0.39 4.27 20.86
CA SER A 148 0.70 5.55 20.23
C SER A 148 1.47 5.39 18.91
N SER A 149 2.48 4.52 18.86
CA SER A 149 3.26 4.31 17.64
C SER A 149 2.48 3.62 16.50
N LEU A 150 1.41 2.88 16.82
CA LEU A 150 0.60 2.15 15.83
C LEU A 150 -0.57 2.95 15.29
N ILE A 151 -1.23 3.77 16.10
CA ILE A 151 -2.39 4.59 15.68
C ILE A 151 -1.93 5.97 15.19
N ASN A 152 -1.02 6.59 15.93
CA ASN A 152 -0.93 8.04 15.93
C ASN A 152 0.23 8.55 15.09
N THR A 153 1.37 7.90 15.26
CA THR A 153 2.57 8.15 14.47
C THR A 153 2.25 8.06 12.98
N PRO A 154 1.50 7.06 12.47
CA PRO A 154 1.28 6.97 11.04
C PRO A 154 0.43 8.11 10.45
N LEU A 155 -0.57 8.65 11.14
CA LEU A 155 -1.35 9.79 10.63
C LEU A 155 -0.48 11.06 10.51
N VAL A 156 0.37 11.31 11.52
CA VAL A 156 1.31 12.44 11.52
C VAL A 156 2.36 12.27 10.43
N LEU A 157 2.95 11.07 10.29
CA LEU A 157 3.91 10.77 9.23
C LEU A 157 3.27 10.87 7.84
N ARG A 158 2.00 10.51 7.67
CA ARG A 158 1.34 10.57 6.35
C ARG A 158 0.94 11.99 5.97
N THR A 159 0.59 12.81 6.96
CA THR A 159 0.50 14.26 6.76
C THR A 159 1.86 14.86 6.38
N ALA A 160 2.97 14.38 6.96
CA ALA A 160 4.31 14.75 6.54
C ALA A 160 4.68 14.22 5.13
N SER A 161 4.17 13.04 4.75
CA SER A 161 4.37 12.44 3.42
C SER A 161 3.74 13.29 2.32
N LEU A 162 2.56 13.89 2.57
CA LEU A 162 1.96 14.88 1.67
C LEU A 162 2.92 16.04 1.37
N LEU A 163 3.67 16.50 2.39
CA LEU A 163 4.61 17.61 2.27
C LEU A 163 5.89 17.21 1.55
N ILE A 164 6.42 16.02 1.83
CA ILE A 164 7.61 15.47 1.17
C ILE A 164 7.32 15.21 -0.31
N ARG A 165 6.16 14.63 -0.63
CA ARG A 165 5.75 14.33 -2.00
C ARG A 165 5.40 15.59 -2.79
N ALA A 166 4.76 16.56 -2.16
CA ALA A 166 4.61 17.88 -2.74
C ALA A 166 5.96 18.54 -3.07
N ALA A 167 7.05 18.16 -2.37
CA ALA A 167 8.41 18.62 -2.63
C ALA A 167 9.07 17.93 -3.83
N GLY A 168 8.37 16.97 -4.46
CA GLY A 168 8.93 16.10 -5.49
C GLY A 168 9.92 15.07 -4.96
N LEU A 169 9.96 14.84 -3.63
CA LEU A 169 10.85 13.85 -3.03
C LEU A 169 10.10 12.51 -2.90
N PRO A 170 10.62 11.41 -3.49
CA PRO A 170 10.02 10.08 -3.41
C PRO A 170 10.48 9.35 -2.13
N LEU A 171 10.52 10.07 -1.01
CA LEU A 171 10.96 9.56 0.29
C LEU A 171 9.77 9.46 1.23
N GLU A 172 9.66 8.36 1.94
CA GLU A 172 8.74 8.26 3.07
C GLU A 172 9.44 8.74 4.35
N PRO A 173 8.71 9.37 5.29
CA PRO A 173 9.26 9.81 6.58
C PRO A 173 10.01 8.71 7.32
N GLU A 174 9.54 7.46 7.20
CA GLU A 174 10.17 6.28 7.81
C GLU A 174 11.56 6.01 7.24
N ALA A 175 11.77 6.25 5.95
CA ALA A 175 13.09 6.11 5.31
C ALA A 175 14.05 7.21 5.79
N MET A 176 13.55 8.44 6.00
CA MET A 176 14.33 9.52 6.59
C MET A 176 14.69 9.21 8.05
N ALA A 177 13.73 8.68 8.81
CA ALA A 177 13.90 8.27 10.21
C ALA A 177 14.94 7.14 10.36
N ALA A 178 14.93 6.15 9.46
CA ALA A 178 15.91 5.07 9.46
C ALA A 178 17.36 5.55 9.25
N GLY A 179 17.54 6.65 8.51
CA GLY A 179 18.85 7.29 8.32
C GLY A 179 19.31 8.19 9.47
N ALA A 180 18.44 8.45 10.46
CA ALA A 180 18.74 9.31 11.60
C ALA A 180 17.99 8.80 12.86
N PRO A 181 18.46 7.72 13.50
CA PRO A 181 17.76 7.06 14.62
C PRO A 181 17.42 8.00 15.77
N ASP A 182 18.32 8.92 16.13
CA ASP A 182 18.08 9.90 17.18
C ASP A 182 16.95 10.88 16.83
N ALA A 183 16.85 11.27 15.54
CA ALA A 183 15.76 12.10 15.06
C ALA A 183 14.44 11.33 15.02
N ALA A 184 14.46 10.03 14.70
CA ALA A 184 13.27 9.16 14.76
C ALA A 184 12.72 9.05 16.19
N VAL A 185 13.60 8.84 17.17
CA VAL A 185 13.24 8.82 18.60
C VAL A 185 12.70 10.18 19.05
N ALA A 186 13.33 11.28 18.62
CA ALA A 186 12.84 12.62 18.91
C ALA A 186 11.44 12.87 18.32
N TRP A 187 11.18 12.43 17.10
CA TRP A 187 9.85 12.51 16.46
C TRP A 187 8.79 11.71 17.20
N GLN A 188 9.08 10.45 17.56
CA GLN A 188 8.15 9.64 18.33
C GLN A 188 7.85 10.29 19.69
N THR A 189 8.86 10.90 20.32
CA THR A 189 8.68 11.63 21.58
C THR A 189 7.74 12.85 21.44
N VAL A 190 7.76 13.56 20.30
CA VAL A 190 6.78 14.63 20.02
C VAL A 190 5.38 14.05 19.88
N VAL A 191 5.22 12.96 19.13
CA VAL A 191 3.90 12.32 18.94
C VAL A 191 3.34 11.87 20.28
N ASP A 192 4.16 11.27 21.14
CA ASP A 192 3.77 10.90 22.51
C ASP A 192 3.32 12.14 23.33
N ALA A 193 3.98 13.29 23.17
CA ALA A 193 3.58 14.53 23.83
C ALA A 193 2.23 15.06 23.34
N LEU A 194 1.96 15.00 22.04
CA LEU A 194 0.68 15.37 21.45
C LEU A 194 -0.44 14.48 22.04
N TYR A 195 -0.23 13.17 22.07
CA TYR A 195 -1.25 12.24 22.54
C TYR A 195 -1.47 12.25 24.03
N LEU A 196 -0.42 12.46 24.83
CA LEU A 196 -0.61 12.68 26.26
C LEU A 196 -1.40 13.97 26.52
N THR A 197 -1.20 14.99 25.69
CA THR A 197 -2.01 16.22 25.76
C THR A 197 -3.47 15.95 25.44
N ASP A 198 -3.76 15.22 24.37
CA ASP A 198 -5.12 14.88 23.95
C ASP A 198 -5.82 13.99 24.99
N ALA A 199 -5.15 12.96 25.50
CA ALA A 199 -5.67 12.10 26.58
C ALA A 199 -6.05 12.90 27.85
N LEU A 200 -5.34 13.99 28.15
CA LEU A 200 -5.68 14.88 29.26
C LEU A 200 -6.88 15.77 28.96
N VAL A 201 -6.94 16.39 27.78
CA VAL A 201 -8.01 17.35 27.46
C VAL A 201 -9.33 16.68 27.11
N ASP A 202 -9.27 15.46 26.56
CA ASP A 202 -10.44 14.68 26.16
C ASP A 202 -10.89 13.71 27.27
N LEU A 203 -10.21 13.70 28.43
CA LEU A 203 -10.52 12.86 29.60
C LEU A 203 -12.01 12.83 29.96
N ALA A 204 -12.69 13.98 30.02
CA ALA A 204 -14.12 14.04 30.33
C ALA A 204 -14.99 13.22 29.35
N HIS A 205 -14.60 13.18 28.07
CA HIS A 205 -15.29 12.41 27.04
C HIS A 205 -15.03 10.91 27.24
N ASP A 206 -13.78 10.52 27.46
CA ASP A 206 -13.40 9.13 27.70
C ASP A 206 -14.06 8.55 28.95
N LEU A 207 -14.11 9.33 30.03
CA LEU A 207 -14.79 8.94 31.27
C LEU A 207 -16.30 8.76 31.08
N THR A 208 -16.92 9.51 30.16
CA THR A 208 -18.35 9.31 29.81
C THR A 208 -18.61 7.92 29.25
N ARG A 209 -17.59 7.34 28.61
CA ARG A 209 -17.64 6.01 27.99
C ARG A 209 -17.11 4.91 28.91
N GLY A 210 -16.71 5.26 30.13
CA GLY A 210 -16.08 4.33 31.08
C GLY A 210 -14.63 4.02 30.77
N HIS A 211 -13.97 4.81 29.91
CA HIS A 211 -12.56 4.62 29.55
C HIS A 211 -11.66 5.60 30.32
N VAL A 212 -10.47 5.12 30.67
CA VAL A 212 -9.41 5.93 31.27
C VAL A 212 -8.20 5.82 30.35
N PRO A 213 -7.89 6.85 29.54
CA PRO A 213 -6.84 6.82 28.51
C PRO A 213 -5.43 7.00 29.08
N ILE A 214 -5.28 6.87 30.40
CA ILE A 214 -4.05 7.07 31.17
C ILE A 214 -3.60 5.70 31.69
N PRO A 215 -2.29 5.35 31.59
CA PRO A 215 -1.79 4.08 32.08
C PRO A 215 -2.00 3.88 33.58
N ALA A 216 -2.30 2.65 34.00
CA ALA A 216 -2.42 2.30 35.42
C ALA A 216 -1.17 2.67 36.20
N GLU A 217 0.02 2.43 35.63
CA GLU A 217 1.31 2.87 36.17
C GLU A 217 1.34 4.38 36.51
N ALA A 218 0.77 5.25 35.66
CA ALA A 218 0.72 6.68 35.91
C ALA A 218 -0.32 7.08 36.98
N LEU A 219 -1.40 6.31 37.10
CA LEU A 219 -2.39 6.48 38.17
C LEU A 219 -1.78 6.11 39.53
N ASP A 220 -1.05 4.99 39.58
CA ASP A 220 -0.39 4.48 40.78
C ASP A 220 0.73 5.42 41.23
N GLU A 221 1.57 5.91 40.31
CA GLU A 221 2.59 6.95 40.57
C GLU A 221 2.00 8.21 41.25
N ALA A 222 0.74 8.53 40.92
CA ALA A 222 0.02 9.68 41.45
C ALA A 222 -0.91 9.40 42.62
N GLY A 223 -1.08 8.14 43.02
CA GLY A 223 -2.04 7.73 44.04
C GLY A 223 -3.49 8.04 43.65
N VAL A 224 -3.81 8.04 42.35
CA VAL A 224 -5.15 8.27 41.83
C VAL A 224 -5.85 6.93 41.65
N ARG A 225 -7.03 6.76 42.27
CA ARG A 225 -7.82 5.54 42.05
C ARG A 225 -8.64 5.66 40.77
N ARG A 226 -8.72 4.57 40.01
CA ARG A 226 -9.50 4.51 38.77
C ARG A 226 -10.99 4.82 39.02
N GLU A 227 -11.53 4.33 40.14
CA GLU A 227 -12.93 4.54 40.51
C GLU A 227 -13.23 6.02 40.78
N ASP A 228 -12.27 6.77 41.32
CA ASP A 228 -12.43 8.20 41.57
C ASP A 228 -12.48 8.99 40.25
N LEU A 229 -11.69 8.59 39.25
CA LEU A 229 -11.77 9.16 37.90
C LEU A 229 -13.11 8.87 37.23
N LEU A 230 -13.56 7.61 37.26
CA LEU A 230 -14.85 7.21 36.68
C LEU A 230 -16.04 7.90 37.38
N ALA A 231 -15.94 8.11 38.69
CA ALA A 231 -16.88 8.90 39.47
C ALA A 231 -16.72 10.43 39.31
N ARG A 232 -15.72 10.88 38.54
CA ARG A 232 -15.39 12.29 38.27
C ARG A 232 -15.14 13.11 39.55
N LEU A 233 -14.44 12.52 40.51
CA LEU A 233 -14.12 13.15 41.78
C LEU A 233 -12.83 13.99 41.66
N PRO A 234 -12.89 15.31 41.93
CA PRO A 234 -11.70 16.17 41.92
C PRO A 234 -10.90 15.96 43.22
N THR A 235 -9.95 15.02 43.22
CA THR A 235 -9.08 14.76 44.38
C THR A 235 -7.76 15.54 44.27
N PRO A 236 -7.07 15.83 45.39
CA PRO A 236 -5.73 16.43 45.35
C PRO A 236 -4.71 15.58 44.57
N ALA A 237 -4.84 14.25 44.65
CA ALA A 237 -4.03 13.31 43.88
C ALA A 237 -4.26 13.47 42.37
N PHE A 238 -5.51 13.64 41.93
CA PHE A 238 -5.84 13.90 40.54
C PHE A 238 -5.22 15.20 40.03
N GLU A 239 -5.32 16.31 40.79
CA GLU A 239 -4.70 17.56 40.38
C GLU A 239 -3.17 17.46 40.28
N TRP A 240 -2.55 16.69 41.18
CA TRP A 240 -1.12 16.41 41.15
C TRP A 240 -0.73 15.59 39.91
N MET A 241 -1.51 14.56 39.57
CA MET A 241 -1.33 13.77 38.35
C MET A 241 -1.38 14.66 37.10
N VAL A 242 -2.38 15.54 36.98
CA VAL A 242 -2.49 16.45 35.83
C VAL A 242 -1.24 17.34 35.72
N ARG A 243 -0.72 17.87 36.83
CA ARG A 243 0.55 18.64 36.82
C ARG A 243 1.73 17.79 36.35
N GLN A 244 1.90 16.57 36.88
CA GLN A 244 2.97 15.66 36.46
C GLN A 244 2.90 15.32 34.97
N LEU A 245 1.71 14.97 34.47
CA LEU A 245 1.50 14.59 33.07
C LEU A 245 1.69 15.79 32.12
N THR A 246 1.22 16.98 32.51
CA THR A 246 1.43 18.19 31.71
C THR A 246 2.90 18.60 31.66
N ASP A 247 3.65 18.47 32.76
CA ASP A 247 5.09 18.75 32.78
C ASP A 247 5.90 17.71 31.98
N ARG A 248 5.51 16.43 32.05
CA ARG A 248 6.08 15.38 31.22
C ARG A 248 5.87 15.65 29.73
N ALA A 249 4.65 16.03 29.32
CA ALA A 249 4.36 16.41 27.94
C ALA A 249 5.18 17.64 27.48
N ARG A 250 5.35 18.65 28.34
CA ARG A 250 6.24 19.81 28.06
C ARG A 250 7.68 19.39 27.82
N GLN A 251 8.24 18.55 28.69
CA GLN A 251 9.61 18.06 28.55
C GLN A 251 9.81 17.29 27.24
N TRP A 252 8.83 16.49 26.82
CA TRP A 252 8.87 15.79 25.54
C TRP A 252 8.82 16.75 24.34
N PHE A 253 8.02 17.82 24.39
CA PHE A 253 8.05 18.87 23.36
C PHE A 253 9.40 19.60 23.28
N ASP A 254 10.08 19.80 24.42
CA ASP A 254 11.32 20.56 24.49
C ASP A 254 12.55 19.78 24.03
N ARG A 255 12.53 18.44 24.18
CA ARG A 255 13.64 17.56 23.74
C ARG A 255 13.69 17.31 22.24
N ALA A 256 12.66 17.72 21.51
CA ALA A 256 12.56 17.42 20.09
C ALA A 256 13.20 18.51 19.21
N VAL A 257 14.27 18.13 18.50
CA VAL A 257 14.80 18.92 17.39
C VAL A 257 14.01 18.51 16.14
N LEU A 258 13.12 19.39 15.66
CA LEU A 258 12.48 19.19 14.37
C LEU A 258 13.60 19.16 13.29
N PRO A 259 13.58 18.19 12.36
CA PRO A 259 14.59 18.06 11.32
C PRO A 259 14.66 19.32 10.45
N PRO A 260 15.77 19.52 9.71
CA PRO A 260 15.92 20.67 8.84
C PRO A 260 14.70 20.80 7.93
N VAL A 261 14.09 21.98 8.01
CA VAL A 261 12.78 22.28 7.45
C VAL A 261 12.83 22.15 5.92
N LEU A 262 12.06 21.20 5.38
CA LEU A 262 11.89 20.96 3.93
C LEU A 262 11.44 22.21 3.16
N HIS A 263 10.63 23.07 3.80
CA HIS A 263 10.11 24.31 3.24
C HIS A 263 9.73 25.33 4.34
N PRO A 264 10.09 26.63 4.26
CA PRO A 264 9.86 27.59 5.35
C PRO A 264 8.41 27.67 5.85
N ALA A 265 7.42 27.58 4.94
CA ALA A 265 6.01 27.59 5.32
C ALA A 265 5.58 26.33 6.11
N VAL A 266 6.21 25.18 5.84
CA VAL A 266 6.00 23.94 6.59
C VAL A 266 6.58 24.07 8.00
N GLY A 267 7.78 24.64 8.12
CA GLY A 267 8.37 24.94 9.43
C GLY A 267 7.49 25.87 10.26
N ILE A 268 6.88 26.88 9.63
CA ILE A 268 5.90 27.77 10.27
C ILE A 268 4.67 26.98 10.73
N ALA A 269 4.13 26.09 9.91
CA ALA A 269 2.96 25.29 10.25
C ALA A 269 3.24 24.34 11.44
N LEU A 270 4.35 23.59 11.40
CA LEU A 270 4.76 22.67 12.48
C LEU A 270 5.09 23.41 13.78
N GLY A 271 5.80 24.56 13.69
CA GLY A 271 6.06 25.40 14.84
C GLY A 271 4.78 25.93 15.48
N THR A 272 3.84 26.40 14.64
CA THR A 272 2.53 26.87 15.12
C THR A 272 1.71 25.74 15.74
N TYR A 273 1.76 24.53 15.17
CA TYR A 273 1.12 23.34 15.72
C TYR A 273 1.64 23.04 17.14
N ARG A 274 2.97 22.98 17.31
CA ARG A 274 3.62 22.81 18.61
C ARG A 274 3.22 23.90 19.61
N ASP A 275 3.23 25.17 19.20
CA ASP A 275 2.92 26.29 20.10
C ASP A 275 1.44 26.29 20.53
N LEU A 276 0.53 25.83 19.67
CA LEU A 276 -0.88 25.63 20.02
C LEU A 276 -1.08 24.47 21.02
N TYR A 277 -0.33 23.38 20.89
CA TYR A 277 -0.36 22.28 21.87
C TYR A 277 0.23 22.71 23.23
N ARG A 278 1.30 23.51 23.24
CA ARG A 278 1.81 24.12 24.48
C ARG A 278 0.80 25.04 25.15
N LEU A 279 0.06 25.82 24.36
CA LEU A 279 -1.05 26.64 24.87
C LEU A 279 -2.16 25.76 25.47
N ARG A 280 -2.48 24.64 24.80
CA ARG A 280 -3.46 23.67 25.30
C ARG A 280 -3.03 23.06 26.64
N LEU A 281 -1.78 22.61 26.76
CA LEU A 281 -1.22 22.12 28.03
C LEU A 281 -1.28 23.16 29.14
N THR A 282 -0.95 24.42 28.83
CA THR A 282 -1.04 25.51 29.79
C THR A 282 -2.48 25.76 30.23
N THR A 283 -3.44 25.63 29.32
CA THR A 283 -4.86 25.78 29.62
C THR A 283 -5.36 24.62 30.49
N ALA A 284 -4.98 23.37 30.18
CA ALA A 284 -5.32 22.19 30.95
C ALA A 284 -4.74 22.21 32.37
N ALA A 285 -3.48 22.64 32.52
CA ALA A 285 -2.84 22.79 33.82
C ALA A 285 -3.41 23.93 34.68
N GLY A 286 -4.07 24.92 34.06
CA GLY A 286 -4.64 26.07 34.75
C GLY A 286 -5.96 25.79 35.48
N ASP A 287 -6.68 24.74 35.06
CA ASP A 287 -7.92 24.28 35.70
C ASP A 287 -8.03 22.74 35.60
N PRO A 288 -7.24 21.98 36.39
CA PRO A 288 -7.22 20.52 36.32
C PRO A 288 -8.59 19.90 36.57
N THR A 289 -9.37 20.44 37.52
CA THR A 289 -10.68 19.91 37.91
C THR A 289 -11.69 19.93 36.77
N ALA A 290 -11.63 20.93 35.89
CA ALA A 290 -12.51 20.99 34.73
C ALA A 290 -12.31 19.82 33.76
N LEU A 291 -11.13 19.19 33.71
CA LEU A 291 -10.83 18.06 32.82
C LEU A 291 -11.69 16.82 33.08
N LEU A 292 -12.27 16.69 34.28
CA LEU A 292 -13.20 15.60 34.62
C LEU A 292 -14.59 15.79 34.01
N HIS A 293 -14.94 17.02 33.64
CA HIS A 293 -16.30 17.39 33.27
C HIS A 293 -16.42 17.96 31.85
N ARG A 294 -15.36 18.59 31.33
CA ARG A 294 -15.38 19.22 30.02
C ARG A 294 -13.99 19.29 29.39
N ARG A 295 -13.99 19.34 28.06
CA ARG A 295 -12.80 19.71 27.29
C ARG A 295 -12.52 21.22 27.41
N PRO A 296 -11.31 21.65 27.82
CA PRO A 296 -10.96 23.06 27.87
C PRO A 296 -10.78 23.63 26.46
N ALA A 297 -11.46 24.73 26.15
CA ALA A 297 -11.30 25.43 24.88
C ALA A 297 -10.03 26.30 24.89
N LEU A 298 -9.34 26.40 23.74
CA LEU A 298 -8.19 27.30 23.63
C LEU A 298 -8.63 28.77 23.76
N PRO A 299 -7.96 29.59 24.59
CA PRO A 299 -8.31 31.00 24.74
C PRO A 299 -8.18 31.74 23.41
N TRP A 300 -9.29 32.32 22.95
CA TRP A 300 -9.40 32.87 21.59
C TRP A 300 -8.33 33.93 21.29
N GLN A 301 -8.06 34.84 22.23
CA GLN A 301 -7.07 35.92 22.04
C GLN A 301 -5.65 35.36 21.86
N GLN A 302 -5.23 34.42 22.71
CA GLN A 302 -3.91 33.80 22.65
C GLN A 302 -3.77 32.93 21.40
N ARG A 303 -4.83 32.19 21.04
CA ARG A 303 -4.91 31.44 19.78
C ARG A 303 -4.72 32.34 18.56
N GLN A 304 -5.36 33.51 18.50
CA GLN A 304 -5.16 34.45 17.39
C GLN A 304 -3.77 35.08 17.38
N ARG A 305 -3.16 35.33 18.55
CA ARG A 305 -1.77 35.83 18.65
C ARG A 305 -0.75 34.87 18.03
N LEU A 306 -1.01 33.56 18.08
CA LEU A 306 -0.19 32.55 17.40
C LEU A 306 -0.53 32.42 15.92
N LEU A 307 -1.83 32.32 15.58
CA LEU A 307 -2.28 32.02 14.21
C LEU A 307 -2.17 33.19 13.23
N ALA A 308 -2.45 34.42 13.65
CA ALA A 308 -2.43 35.58 12.76
C ALA A 308 -1.04 35.83 12.14
N PRO A 309 0.06 35.93 12.91
CA PRO A 309 1.39 36.07 12.32
C PRO A 309 1.81 34.83 11.53
N ALA A 310 1.44 33.63 11.97
CA ALA A 310 1.73 32.39 11.25
C ALA A 310 1.08 32.38 9.86
N ARG A 311 -0.19 32.81 9.74
CA ARG A 311 -0.89 32.93 8.44
C ARG A 311 -0.20 33.89 7.50
N ALA A 312 0.19 35.07 7.99
CA ALA A 312 0.89 36.05 7.17
C ALA A 312 2.26 35.52 6.69
N LYS A 313 3.05 34.95 7.61
CA LYS A 313 4.36 34.37 7.30
C LYS A 313 4.25 33.18 6.34
N ALA A 314 3.30 32.27 6.56
CA ALA A 314 3.11 31.11 5.70
C ALA A 314 2.65 31.53 4.29
N ALA A 315 1.70 32.47 4.18
CA ALA A 315 1.26 32.98 2.88
C ALA A 315 2.42 33.63 2.10
N LEU A 316 3.24 34.45 2.78
CA LEU A 316 4.44 35.04 2.18
C LEU A 316 5.45 33.96 1.77
N ALA A 317 5.72 32.98 2.63
CA ALA A 317 6.66 31.89 2.35
C ALA A 317 6.23 31.04 1.15
N TRP A 318 4.94 30.69 1.02
CA TRP A 318 4.42 29.99 -0.16
C TRP A 318 4.51 30.81 -1.44
N THR A 319 4.53 32.15 -1.33
CA THR A 319 4.67 33.06 -2.47
C THR A 319 6.13 33.19 -2.90
N LEU A 320 7.05 33.33 -1.93
CA LEU A 320 8.49 33.51 -2.17
C LEU A 320 9.19 32.22 -2.59
N PHE A 321 8.69 31.08 -2.11
CA PHE A 321 9.22 29.75 -2.40
C PHE A 321 8.09 28.93 -3.02
N PRO A 322 7.72 29.19 -4.29
CA PRO A 322 6.67 28.43 -4.94
C PRO A 322 7.07 26.97 -5.01
N PHE A 323 6.24 26.13 -4.40
CA PHE A 323 6.39 24.69 -4.44
C PHE A 323 5.72 24.18 -5.71
N PRO A 324 6.33 23.26 -6.48
CA PRO A 324 5.63 22.61 -7.57
C PRO A 324 4.61 21.64 -6.95
N LEU A 325 3.44 22.17 -6.56
CA LEU A 325 2.28 21.38 -6.15
C LEU A 325 1.72 20.67 -7.38
N ARG A 326 2.48 19.72 -7.91
CA ARG A 326 1.97 18.76 -8.88
C ARG A 326 1.28 17.68 -8.06
N PRO A 327 -0.06 17.57 -8.07
CA PRO A 327 -0.65 16.27 -7.77
C PRO A 327 0.09 15.23 -8.61
N SER A 328 0.43 14.07 -8.04
CA SER A 328 0.95 12.97 -8.85
C SER A 328 -0.02 12.74 -10.00
N PRO A 329 0.46 12.45 -11.23
CA PRO A 329 -0.42 12.28 -12.37
C PRO A 329 -1.51 11.29 -11.99
N ALA A 330 -2.77 11.75 -12.08
CA ALA A 330 -3.91 10.86 -11.98
C ALA A 330 -3.83 9.85 -13.13
N PRO A 331 -4.27 8.60 -12.94
CA PRO A 331 -4.45 7.69 -14.06
C PRO A 331 -5.34 8.41 -15.09
N GLU A 332 -4.96 8.39 -16.37
CA GLU A 332 -5.71 9.08 -17.41
C GLU A 332 -7.18 8.61 -17.40
N ALA A 333 -8.09 9.58 -17.28
CA ALA A 333 -9.51 9.35 -17.30
C ALA A 333 -9.95 8.99 -18.72
N GLY A 334 -10.21 7.71 -18.98
CA GLY A 334 -11.01 7.29 -20.14
C GLY A 334 -12.43 7.84 -20.01
N GLU A 335 -12.92 8.50 -21.07
CA GLU A 335 -14.25 9.13 -21.15
C GLU A 335 -15.39 8.19 -20.70
N LEU A 336 -16.26 8.68 -19.81
CA LEU A 336 -17.51 8.03 -19.45
C LEU A 336 -18.66 8.52 -20.35
N PRO A 337 -19.47 7.62 -20.93
CA PRO A 337 -20.66 8.00 -21.67
C PRO A 337 -21.79 8.43 -20.72
N THR A 338 -22.59 9.40 -21.16
CA THR A 338 -23.70 9.99 -20.42
C THR A 338 -24.86 8.99 -20.23
N PRO A 339 -25.58 9.04 -19.08
CA PRO A 339 -26.70 8.15 -18.84
C PRO A 339 -28.01 8.80 -19.30
N ASP A 340 -28.67 8.19 -20.27
CA ASP A 340 -30.12 8.27 -20.32
C ASP A 340 -30.72 6.92 -20.76
N GLY A 341 -31.81 6.52 -20.09
CA GLY A 341 -32.56 5.30 -20.40
C GLY A 341 -32.50 4.21 -19.34
N ARG A 342 -33.40 4.29 -18.36
CA ARG A 342 -33.72 3.26 -17.36
C ARG A 342 -33.94 1.88 -18.00
N GLN A 343 -33.14 0.85 -17.71
CA GLN A 343 -33.53 -0.55 -17.95
C GLN A 343 -32.98 -1.54 -16.89
N ASN A 344 -33.77 -2.61 -16.71
CA ASN A 344 -33.89 -3.59 -15.62
C ASN A 344 -32.59 -4.32 -15.15
N PRO A 345 -32.44 -4.62 -13.84
CA PRO A 345 -31.27 -5.29 -13.25
C PRO A 345 -31.02 -6.75 -13.69
N ALA A 346 -31.92 -7.36 -14.48
CA ALA A 346 -31.75 -8.72 -14.99
C ALA A 346 -30.85 -8.82 -16.25
N GLN A 347 -30.57 -7.70 -16.94
CA GLN A 347 -29.64 -7.67 -18.08
C GLN A 347 -28.18 -7.37 -17.67
N ALA A 348 -27.95 -6.72 -16.51
CA ALA A 348 -26.62 -6.36 -16.01
C ALA A 348 -25.71 -7.57 -15.70
N VAL A 349 -26.30 -8.75 -15.45
CA VAL A 349 -25.53 -9.98 -15.22
C VAL A 349 -25.03 -10.60 -16.53
N ARG A 350 -25.62 -10.27 -17.68
CA ARG A 350 -25.14 -10.73 -19.00
C ARG A 350 -24.07 -9.82 -19.61
N SER A 351 -24.07 -8.52 -19.32
CA SER A 351 -23.15 -7.55 -19.96
C SER A 351 -21.71 -7.55 -19.43
N ILE A 352 -21.45 -8.10 -18.23
CA ILE A 352 -20.08 -8.22 -17.69
C ILE A 352 -19.25 -9.23 -18.50
N SER A 353 -19.91 -10.19 -19.15
CA SER A 353 -19.26 -11.16 -20.05
C SER A 353 -18.80 -10.56 -21.38
N GLU A 354 -19.36 -9.41 -21.81
CA GLU A 354 -19.17 -8.87 -23.16
C GLU A 354 -18.26 -7.64 -23.21
N GLN A 355 -17.83 -7.09 -22.06
CA GLN A 355 -16.88 -5.96 -21.99
C GLN A 355 -15.42 -6.37 -21.73
N ARG A 356 -15.03 -7.61 -22.04
CA ARG A 356 -13.61 -7.95 -22.22
C ARG A 356 -13.22 -7.50 -23.63
N ARG A 357 -12.27 -6.56 -23.76
CA ARG A 357 -11.60 -6.33 -25.05
C ARG A 357 -11.15 -7.70 -25.59
N PRO A 358 -11.44 -8.03 -26.85
CA PRO A 358 -11.00 -9.31 -27.40
C PRO A 358 -9.48 -9.38 -27.28
N LEU A 359 -9.00 -10.41 -26.57
CA LEU A 359 -7.57 -10.64 -26.41
C LEU A 359 -7.02 -11.11 -27.76
N ALA A 360 -5.86 -10.57 -28.17
CA ALA A 360 -5.22 -10.98 -29.40
C ALA A 360 -4.71 -12.42 -29.28
N ALA A 361 -4.87 -13.18 -30.36
CA ALA A 361 -4.04 -14.35 -30.57
C ALA A 361 -2.60 -13.88 -30.83
N PRO A 362 -1.58 -14.57 -30.30
CA PRO A 362 -0.19 -14.23 -30.58
C PRO A 362 0.07 -14.26 -32.09
N ALA A 363 0.72 -13.22 -32.61
CA ALA A 363 1.10 -13.15 -34.02
C ALA A 363 2.04 -14.31 -34.40
N PRO A 364 1.82 -14.99 -35.54
CA PRO A 364 2.63 -16.13 -35.95
C PRO A 364 4.06 -15.71 -36.29
N HIS A 365 5.02 -16.59 -36.04
CA HIS A 365 6.42 -16.34 -36.39
C HIS A 365 6.59 -16.10 -37.91
N PRO A 366 7.43 -15.14 -38.36
CA PRO A 366 7.63 -14.83 -39.78
C PRO A 366 8.05 -16.02 -40.65
N SER A 367 8.73 -17.01 -40.07
CA SER A 367 9.13 -18.22 -40.80
C SER A 367 7.98 -19.23 -41.03
N GLY A 368 6.78 -18.98 -40.52
CA GLY A 368 5.66 -19.92 -40.57
C GLY A 368 5.79 -21.12 -39.61
N ALA A 369 6.79 -21.13 -38.72
CA ALA A 369 6.95 -22.19 -37.72
C ALA A 369 5.73 -22.25 -36.79
N ARG A 370 5.51 -23.41 -36.18
CA ARG A 370 4.43 -23.68 -35.23
C ARG A 370 4.98 -24.38 -34.00
N PRO A 371 4.34 -24.23 -32.82
CA PRO A 371 4.78 -24.90 -31.61
C PRO A 371 4.80 -26.43 -31.80
N PRO A 372 5.81 -27.13 -31.24
CA PRO A 372 5.88 -28.58 -31.29
C PRO A 372 4.74 -29.20 -30.46
N ARG A 373 4.30 -30.40 -30.84
CA ARG A 373 3.37 -31.19 -30.04
C ARG A 373 4.15 -31.92 -28.95
N LEU A 374 3.86 -31.62 -27.70
CA LEU A 374 4.49 -32.25 -26.54
C LEU A 374 3.64 -33.43 -26.03
N PRO A 375 4.26 -34.46 -25.43
CA PRO A 375 3.53 -35.49 -24.69
C PRO A 375 2.69 -34.91 -23.56
N THR A 376 1.56 -35.54 -23.24
CA THR A 376 0.67 -35.10 -22.16
C THR A 376 1.42 -35.09 -20.82
N GLY A 377 1.42 -33.95 -20.12
CA GLY A 377 2.10 -33.79 -18.84
C GLY A 377 3.61 -33.51 -18.93
N ALA A 378 4.18 -33.37 -20.13
CA ALA A 378 5.60 -33.07 -20.33
C ALA A 378 5.92 -31.56 -20.44
N MET A 379 4.89 -30.69 -20.45
CA MET A 379 5.06 -29.24 -20.46
C MET A 379 5.68 -28.76 -19.13
N PRO A 380 6.78 -27.99 -19.13
CA PRO A 380 7.23 -27.28 -17.95
C PRO A 380 6.17 -26.25 -17.55
N ARG A 381 5.81 -26.20 -16.26
CA ARG A 381 4.92 -25.17 -15.73
C ARG A 381 5.60 -23.80 -15.73
N HIS A 382 6.91 -23.77 -15.48
CA HIS A 382 7.68 -22.54 -15.36
C HIS A 382 9.03 -22.63 -16.07
N VAL A 383 9.24 -21.74 -17.05
CA VAL A 383 10.52 -21.53 -17.70
C VAL A 383 11.12 -20.19 -17.22
N ALA A 384 12.37 -20.19 -16.81
CA ALA A 384 13.12 -18.97 -16.50
C ALA A 384 14.25 -18.76 -17.51
N ILE A 385 14.51 -17.53 -17.95
CA ILE A 385 15.48 -17.22 -19.00
C ILE A 385 16.46 -16.13 -18.54
N ILE A 386 17.76 -16.45 -18.61
CA ILE A 386 18.86 -15.49 -18.50
C ILE A 386 19.21 -14.99 -19.91
N MET A 387 18.84 -13.74 -20.20
CA MET A 387 18.96 -13.08 -21.51
C MET A 387 20.38 -12.52 -21.73
N ASP A 388 21.38 -13.40 -21.81
CA ASP A 388 22.79 -13.01 -21.93
C ASP A 388 23.26 -12.94 -23.41
N GLY A 389 24.31 -12.17 -23.65
CA GLY A 389 24.96 -12.01 -24.96
C GLY A 389 24.64 -10.71 -25.70
N ASN A 390 23.78 -9.83 -25.18
CA ASN A 390 23.40 -8.56 -25.83
C ASN A 390 24.61 -7.68 -26.22
N GLY A 391 25.47 -7.37 -25.25
CA GLY A 391 26.64 -6.53 -25.50
C GLY A 391 27.67 -7.17 -26.43
N ARG A 392 27.90 -8.49 -26.29
CA ARG A 392 28.79 -9.24 -27.20
C ARG A 392 28.24 -9.19 -28.62
N TRP A 393 26.93 -9.45 -28.79
CA TRP A 393 26.24 -9.41 -30.08
C TRP A 393 26.46 -8.11 -30.84
N ALA A 394 26.36 -6.97 -30.15
CA ALA A 394 26.61 -5.67 -30.73
C ALA A 394 28.09 -5.49 -31.10
N THR A 395 29.02 -5.85 -30.20
CA THR A 395 30.46 -5.73 -30.44
C THR A 395 30.92 -6.53 -31.66
N ASP A 396 30.48 -7.77 -31.83
CA ASP A 396 30.85 -8.59 -33.00
C ASP A 396 30.36 -8.02 -34.33
N ARG A 397 29.35 -7.15 -34.30
CA ARG A 397 28.77 -6.48 -35.47
C ARG A 397 29.27 -5.03 -35.63
N GLY A 398 30.21 -4.60 -34.80
CA GLY A 398 30.72 -3.21 -34.82
C GLY A 398 29.68 -2.18 -34.37
N LEU A 399 28.65 -2.59 -33.64
CA LEU A 399 27.56 -1.73 -33.16
C LEU A 399 27.76 -1.29 -31.71
N PRO A 400 27.18 -0.15 -31.29
CA PRO A 400 27.09 0.21 -29.89
C PRO A 400 26.34 -0.84 -29.07
N ARG A 401 26.76 -1.08 -27.82
CA ARG A 401 26.14 -2.10 -26.93
C ARG A 401 24.64 -1.88 -26.72
N SER A 402 24.18 -0.64 -26.79
CA SER A 402 22.75 -0.25 -26.75
C SER A 402 21.93 -0.94 -27.84
N GLU A 403 22.47 -1.12 -29.05
CA GLU A 403 21.77 -1.79 -30.16
C GLU A 403 21.51 -3.26 -29.85
N GLY A 404 22.43 -3.91 -29.13
CA GLY A 404 22.23 -5.28 -28.65
C GLY A 404 21.07 -5.38 -27.65
N HIS A 405 20.91 -4.38 -26.78
CA HIS A 405 19.80 -4.34 -25.83
C HIS A 405 18.45 -4.08 -26.53
N ARG A 406 18.42 -3.21 -27.54
CA ARG A 406 17.21 -2.96 -28.34
C ARG A 406 16.76 -4.21 -29.10
N ALA A 407 17.69 -4.87 -29.81
CA ALA A 407 17.40 -6.14 -30.48
C ALA A 407 17.01 -7.25 -29.48
N GLY A 408 17.58 -7.23 -28.28
CA GLY A 408 17.16 -8.11 -27.19
C GLY A 408 15.73 -7.88 -26.71
N ALA A 409 15.23 -6.65 -26.75
CA ALA A 409 13.83 -6.38 -26.41
C ALA A 409 12.87 -6.96 -27.47
N ASP A 410 13.25 -6.92 -28.75
CA ASP A 410 12.47 -7.54 -29.83
C ASP A 410 12.44 -9.07 -29.69
N ALA A 411 13.57 -9.68 -29.34
CA ALA A 411 13.64 -11.11 -29.03
C ALA A 411 12.74 -11.51 -27.85
N LEU A 412 12.66 -10.68 -26.80
CA LEU A 412 11.75 -10.91 -25.67
C LEU A 412 10.29 -10.94 -26.12
N ILE A 413 9.89 -9.98 -26.96
CA ILE A 413 8.52 -9.92 -27.47
C ILE A 413 8.19 -11.21 -28.24
N ASP A 414 9.06 -11.64 -29.15
CA ASP A 414 8.82 -12.87 -29.92
C ASP A 414 8.74 -14.11 -29.02
N VAL A 415 9.61 -14.22 -28.01
CA VAL A 415 9.58 -15.31 -27.02
C VAL A 415 8.28 -15.32 -26.22
N VAL A 416 7.73 -14.16 -25.85
CA VAL A 416 6.42 -14.06 -25.18
C VAL A 416 5.29 -14.55 -26.08
N HIS A 417 5.29 -14.20 -27.37
CA HIS A 417 4.35 -14.78 -28.34
C HIS A 417 4.50 -16.29 -28.43
N GLY A 418 5.73 -16.78 -28.46
CA GLY A 418 6.05 -18.21 -28.43
C GLY A 418 5.52 -18.95 -27.21
N ALA A 419 5.65 -18.33 -26.04
CA ALA A 419 5.16 -18.87 -24.77
C ALA A 419 3.62 -18.96 -24.76
N LEU A 420 2.93 -17.94 -25.28
CA LEU A 420 1.47 -17.99 -25.47
C LEU A 420 1.07 -19.07 -26.48
N GLU A 421 1.73 -19.14 -27.64
CA GLU A 421 1.40 -20.11 -28.71
C GLU A 421 1.54 -21.57 -28.25
N ILE A 422 2.56 -21.87 -27.44
CA ILE A 422 2.78 -23.23 -26.93
C ILE A 422 1.93 -23.55 -25.69
N GLY A 423 1.34 -22.53 -25.03
CA GLY A 423 0.54 -22.69 -23.82
C GLY A 423 1.35 -22.77 -22.53
N LEU A 424 2.50 -22.09 -22.46
CA LEU A 424 3.30 -21.97 -21.24
C LEU A 424 2.60 -21.06 -20.21
N SER A 425 2.52 -21.49 -18.96
CA SER A 425 1.81 -20.74 -17.92
C SER A 425 2.66 -19.70 -17.18
N HIS A 426 3.96 -19.97 -16.98
CA HIS A 426 4.87 -19.04 -16.30
C HIS A 426 6.19 -18.89 -17.07
N LEU A 427 6.55 -17.64 -17.33
CA LEU A 427 7.82 -17.24 -17.93
C LEU A 427 8.48 -16.18 -17.04
N THR A 428 9.70 -16.44 -16.55
CA THR A 428 10.47 -15.44 -15.80
C THR A 428 11.72 -15.02 -16.57
N VAL A 429 11.98 -13.72 -16.72
CA VAL A 429 13.12 -13.22 -17.51
C VAL A 429 14.04 -12.32 -16.70
N TYR A 430 15.35 -12.51 -16.84
CA TYR A 430 16.36 -11.72 -16.12
C TYR A 430 16.70 -10.43 -16.89
N ALA A 431 15.89 -9.38 -16.70
CA ALA A 431 16.00 -8.14 -17.45
C ALA A 431 17.12 -7.21 -16.93
N PHE A 432 17.25 -7.07 -15.61
CA PHE A 432 18.32 -6.26 -15.00
C PHE A 432 18.74 -6.80 -13.63
N SER A 433 20.03 -7.10 -13.49
CA SER A 433 20.63 -7.68 -12.29
C SER A 433 21.17 -6.61 -11.34
N THR A 434 21.16 -6.87 -10.02
CA THR A 434 21.83 -6.00 -9.03
C THR A 434 23.33 -5.81 -9.31
N GLU A 435 23.97 -6.75 -9.98
CA GLU A 435 25.37 -6.67 -10.40
C GLU A 435 25.56 -5.76 -11.62
N ASN A 436 24.49 -5.41 -12.35
CA ASN A 436 24.57 -4.53 -13.53
C ASN A 436 24.84 -3.07 -13.17
N TRP A 437 24.66 -2.67 -11.90
CA TRP A 437 25.10 -1.35 -11.41
C TRP A 437 26.62 -1.13 -11.51
N LYS A 438 27.41 -2.20 -11.70
CA LYS A 438 28.88 -2.10 -11.91
C LYS A 438 29.26 -1.78 -13.36
N ARG A 439 28.28 -1.71 -14.27
CA ARG A 439 28.50 -1.37 -15.69
C ARG A 439 28.74 0.14 -15.84
N PRO A 440 29.28 0.58 -16.99
CA PRO A 440 29.36 2.00 -17.34
C PRO A 440 28.00 2.70 -17.20
N ALA A 441 28.02 3.96 -16.72
CA ALA A 441 26.80 4.69 -16.38
C ALA A 441 25.90 4.97 -17.59
N ASP A 442 26.49 5.18 -18.77
CA ASP A 442 25.81 5.31 -20.05
C ASP A 442 25.05 4.02 -20.43
N GLU A 443 25.66 2.85 -20.25
CA GLU A 443 24.99 1.56 -20.48
C GLU A 443 23.81 1.35 -19.50
N VAL A 444 23.99 1.73 -18.23
CA VAL A 444 22.91 1.66 -17.23
C VAL A 444 21.75 2.59 -17.59
N GLN A 445 22.04 3.83 -18.01
CA GLN A 445 21.00 4.79 -18.43
C GLN A 445 20.19 4.28 -19.62
N VAL A 446 20.83 3.67 -20.61
CA VAL A 446 20.13 3.04 -21.75
C VAL A 446 19.21 1.93 -21.26
N LEU A 447 19.67 1.05 -20.37
CA LEU A 447 18.85 -0.04 -19.82
C LEU A 447 17.62 0.48 -19.08
N MET A 448 17.75 1.58 -18.34
CA MET A 448 16.61 2.22 -17.66
C MET A 448 15.56 2.78 -18.63
N HIS A 449 15.91 3.06 -19.88
CA HIS A 449 14.97 3.48 -20.92
C HIS A 449 14.36 2.30 -21.69
N GLU A 450 15.19 1.33 -22.09
CA GLU A 450 14.77 0.23 -22.97
C GLU A 450 13.86 -0.80 -22.25
N ILE A 451 14.07 -1.04 -20.94
CA ILE A 451 13.24 -1.99 -20.17
C ILE A 451 11.77 -1.54 -20.10
N PRO A 452 11.44 -0.31 -19.65
CA PRO A 452 10.07 0.21 -19.72
C PRO A 452 9.48 0.18 -21.12
N ALA A 453 10.26 0.56 -22.14
CA ALA A 453 9.79 0.58 -23.53
C ALA A 453 9.43 -0.82 -24.06
N ALA A 454 10.18 -1.86 -23.68
CA ALA A 454 9.86 -3.24 -24.02
C ALA A 454 8.58 -3.73 -23.33
N LEU A 455 8.38 -3.37 -22.05
CA LEU A 455 7.19 -3.74 -21.30
C LEU A 455 5.92 -3.10 -21.85
N ARG A 456 5.96 -1.78 -22.13
CA ARG A 456 4.84 -1.05 -22.74
C ARG A 456 4.38 -1.72 -24.03
N ARG A 457 5.32 -2.06 -24.92
CA ARG A 457 5.03 -2.79 -26.16
C ARG A 457 4.27 -4.09 -25.95
N LEU A 458 4.50 -4.83 -24.86
CA LEU A 458 3.85 -6.11 -24.60
C LEU A 458 2.42 -6.00 -24.02
N TYR A 459 2.10 -4.93 -23.29
CA TYR A 459 0.76 -4.80 -22.68
C TYR A 459 -0.13 -3.75 -23.33
N GLU A 460 0.43 -2.80 -24.08
CA GLU A 460 -0.27 -1.77 -24.88
C GLU A 460 -0.58 -2.24 -26.32
N GLU A 461 -0.30 -3.50 -26.68
CA GLU A 461 -0.75 -4.05 -27.96
C GLU A 461 -2.27 -3.93 -28.12
N GLU A 462 -2.73 -3.66 -29.35
CA GLU A 462 -4.15 -3.58 -29.70
C GLU A 462 -4.44 -4.55 -30.87
N PRO A 463 -5.19 -5.64 -30.65
CA PRO A 463 -5.76 -6.07 -29.37
C PRO A 463 -4.70 -6.57 -28.38
N PRO A 464 -4.94 -6.51 -27.05
CA PRO A 464 -3.94 -6.88 -26.05
C PRO A 464 -3.74 -8.39 -25.95
N LEU A 465 -2.49 -8.82 -25.70
CA LEU A 465 -2.17 -10.22 -25.39
C LEU A 465 -2.66 -10.63 -24.00
N ASP A 466 -2.97 -11.92 -23.80
CA ASP A 466 -3.36 -12.49 -22.50
C ASP A 466 -2.15 -12.80 -21.58
N VAL A 467 -1.34 -11.78 -21.31
CA VAL A 467 -0.12 -11.86 -20.48
C VAL A 467 -0.28 -11.07 -19.19
N ARG A 468 -0.27 -11.73 -18.04
CA ARG A 468 -0.19 -11.14 -16.69
C ARG A 468 1.26 -10.84 -16.34
N MET A 469 1.61 -9.58 -16.22
CA MET A 469 2.96 -9.14 -15.87
C MET A 469 3.14 -9.08 -14.35
N ARG A 470 4.32 -9.48 -13.87
CA ARG A 470 4.76 -9.37 -12.47
C ARG A 470 6.17 -8.81 -12.42
N TRP A 471 6.48 -7.96 -11.45
CA TRP A 471 7.84 -7.48 -11.21
C TRP A 471 8.45 -8.21 -10.01
N ALA A 472 9.68 -8.68 -10.18
CA ALA A 472 10.52 -9.15 -9.09
C ALA A 472 11.82 -8.33 -9.02
N GLY A 473 12.11 -7.71 -7.87
CA GLY A 473 13.34 -6.97 -7.66
C GLY A 473 13.22 -5.88 -6.61
N LEU A 474 14.26 -5.07 -6.49
CA LEU A 474 14.35 -4.01 -5.48
C LEU A 474 14.02 -2.64 -6.08
N PRO A 475 13.20 -1.81 -5.42
CA PRO A 475 12.98 -0.43 -5.84
C PRO A 475 14.24 0.43 -5.65
N THR A 476 15.09 0.08 -4.68
CA THR A 476 16.25 0.89 -4.31
C THR A 476 17.21 1.08 -5.48
N GLY A 477 17.44 2.33 -5.86
CA GLY A 477 18.35 2.72 -6.94
C GLY A 477 17.71 2.79 -8.34
N LEU A 478 16.50 2.24 -8.53
CA LEU A 478 15.78 2.38 -9.79
C LEU A 478 15.20 3.81 -9.94
N PRO A 479 15.19 4.38 -11.15
CA PRO A 479 14.45 5.61 -11.43
C PRO A 479 12.94 5.42 -11.17
N ALA A 480 12.27 6.47 -10.69
CA ALA A 480 10.84 6.42 -10.38
C ALA A 480 9.99 6.00 -11.59
N GLU A 481 10.29 6.51 -12.79
CA GLU A 481 9.57 6.17 -14.03
C GLU A 481 9.62 4.65 -14.36
N VAL A 482 10.76 4.01 -14.08
CA VAL A 482 10.93 2.56 -14.30
C VAL A 482 10.03 1.79 -13.32
N ILE A 483 10.01 2.19 -12.05
CA ILE A 483 9.14 1.59 -11.03
C ILE A 483 7.67 1.80 -11.38
N GLU A 484 7.28 3.01 -11.79
CA GLU A 484 5.92 3.35 -12.19
C GLU A 484 5.46 2.48 -13.36
N THR A 485 6.29 2.35 -14.41
CA THR A 485 5.96 1.50 -15.57
C THR A 485 5.83 0.02 -15.19
N LEU A 486 6.69 -0.49 -14.31
CA LEU A 486 6.59 -1.86 -13.80
C LEU A 486 5.29 -2.10 -13.04
N LEU A 487 4.92 -1.19 -12.13
CA LEU A 487 3.69 -1.28 -11.33
C LEU A 487 2.43 -1.08 -12.17
N GLU A 488 2.48 -0.19 -13.17
CA GLU A 488 1.40 0.00 -14.13
C GLU A 488 1.15 -1.26 -14.95
N ALA A 489 2.22 -1.87 -15.47
CA ALA A 489 2.15 -3.15 -16.17
C ALA A 489 1.52 -4.25 -15.30
N GLU A 490 1.90 -4.38 -14.01
CA GLU A 490 1.28 -5.34 -13.10
C GLU A 490 -0.24 -5.08 -12.92
N ARG A 491 -0.65 -3.81 -12.77
CA ARG A 491 -2.06 -3.44 -12.58
C ARG A 491 -2.89 -3.67 -13.84
N ALA A 492 -2.41 -3.20 -14.99
CA ALA A 492 -3.11 -3.26 -16.27
C ALA A 492 -3.35 -4.71 -16.75
N THR A 493 -2.51 -5.64 -16.28
CA THR A 493 -2.52 -7.03 -16.72
C THR A 493 -3.00 -8.02 -15.65
N ARG A 494 -3.46 -7.55 -14.49
CA ARG A 494 -3.78 -8.40 -13.32
C ARG A 494 -4.84 -9.48 -13.57
N ASP A 495 -5.78 -9.22 -14.47
CA ASP A 495 -6.93 -10.08 -14.77
C ASP A 495 -6.67 -11.04 -15.95
N ARG A 496 -5.45 -11.03 -16.51
CA ARG A 496 -4.97 -11.92 -17.56
C ARG A 496 -4.48 -13.24 -16.96
N SER A 497 -4.56 -14.33 -17.72
CA SER A 497 -4.37 -15.68 -17.17
C SER A 497 -3.65 -16.69 -18.05
N ALA A 498 -3.51 -16.45 -19.38
CA ALA A 498 -2.87 -17.42 -20.25
C ALA A 498 -1.37 -17.59 -19.95
N LEU A 499 -0.65 -16.48 -19.75
CA LEU A 499 0.76 -16.47 -19.38
C LEU A 499 1.02 -15.48 -18.24
N THR A 500 1.73 -15.91 -17.19
CA THR A 500 2.35 -15.00 -16.21
C THR A 500 3.79 -14.71 -16.63
N LEU A 501 4.08 -13.47 -17.01
CA LEU A 501 5.42 -12.97 -17.31
C LEU A 501 6.00 -12.25 -16.09
N THR A 502 6.96 -12.88 -15.41
CA THR A 502 7.69 -12.23 -14.31
C THR A 502 8.98 -11.60 -14.85
N THR A 503 9.09 -10.28 -14.75
CA THR A 503 10.28 -9.54 -15.16
C THR A 503 11.15 -9.21 -13.94
N CYS A 504 12.37 -9.73 -13.96
CA CYS A 504 13.33 -9.50 -12.90
C CYS A 504 14.17 -8.25 -13.20
N VAL A 505 13.78 -7.12 -12.61
CA VAL A 505 14.43 -5.80 -12.80
C VAL A 505 14.99 -5.31 -11.47
N ASN A 506 16.29 -4.98 -11.45
CA ASN A 506 17.06 -4.77 -10.23
C ASN A 506 16.93 -5.96 -9.25
N TYR A 507 17.04 -7.15 -9.82
CA TYR A 507 16.89 -8.40 -9.10
C TYR A 507 18.24 -9.03 -8.76
N GLY A 508 18.34 -9.56 -7.56
CA GLY A 508 19.40 -10.48 -7.15
C GLY A 508 18.82 -11.44 -6.13
N GLY A 509 18.97 -12.75 -6.34
CA GLY A 509 18.31 -13.75 -5.53
C GLY A 509 18.75 -13.76 -4.07
N ARG A 510 20.03 -13.52 -3.80
CA ARG A 510 20.51 -13.27 -2.43
C ARG A 510 19.82 -12.06 -1.79
N ALA A 511 19.56 -11.00 -2.56
CA ALA A 511 18.89 -9.81 -2.06
C ALA A 511 17.41 -10.07 -1.80
N GLU A 512 16.73 -10.84 -2.65
CA GLU A 512 15.36 -11.32 -2.42
C GLU A 512 15.25 -12.12 -1.12
N ILE A 513 16.10 -13.13 -0.93
CA ILE A 513 16.12 -13.96 0.29
C ILE A 513 16.40 -13.11 1.53
N THR A 514 17.31 -12.14 1.42
CA THR A 514 17.62 -11.22 2.54
C THR A 514 16.44 -10.32 2.87
N ALA A 515 15.75 -9.77 1.86
CA ALA A 515 14.56 -8.95 2.06
C ALA A 515 13.40 -9.77 2.63
N ALA A 516 13.21 -11.00 2.16
CA ALA A 516 12.22 -11.93 2.69
C ALA A 516 12.47 -12.27 4.16
N ALA A 517 13.72 -12.59 4.52
CA ALA A 517 14.12 -12.84 5.90
C ALA A 517 13.91 -11.61 6.80
N ALA A 518 14.22 -10.40 6.32
CA ALA A 518 13.99 -9.16 7.06
C ALA A 518 12.50 -8.94 7.36
N ARG A 519 11.61 -9.16 6.38
CA ARG A 519 10.15 -9.06 6.56
C ARG A 519 9.64 -10.11 7.55
N LEU A 520 10.12 -11.35 7.45
CA LEU A 520 9.79 -12.42 8.38
C LEU A 520 10.21 -12.07 9.81
N LEU A 521 11.41 -11.53 10.00
CA LEU A 521 11.90 -11.11 11.33
C LEU A 521 11.08 -9.95 11.91
N GLN A 522 10.60 -9.03 11.06
CA GLN A 522 9.71 -7.96 11.50
C GLN A 522 8.39 -8.52 12.03
N GLU A 523 7.77 -9.49 11.35
CA GLU A 523 6.55 -10.16 11.82
C GLU A 523 6.79 -11.06 13.05
N ALA A 524 7.97 -11.68 13.15
CA ALA A 524 8.36 -12.45 14.33
C ALA A 524 8.53 -11.55 15.56
N ALA A 525 9.12 -10.36 15.37
CA ALA A 525 9.30 -9.38 16.43
C ALA A 525 7.97 -8.83 16.98
N THR A 526 6.91 -8.79 16.16
CA THR A 526 5.58 -8.38 16.61
C THR A 526 4.76 -9.51 17.24
N GLY A 527 5.29 -10.74 17.26
CA GLY A 527 4.59 -11.94 17.74
C GLY A 527 3.57 -12.50 16.75
N SER A 528 3.54 -11.99 15.51
CA SER A 528 2.57 -12.37 14.48
C SER A 528 2.89 -13.73 13.83
N ILE A 529 4.11 -14.24 14.01
CA ILE A 529 4.51 -15.56 13.54
C ILE A 529 5.26 -16.32 14.65
N ASN A 530 4.89 -17.60 14.84
CA ASN A 530 5.61 -18.51 15.71
C ASN A 530 6.86 -19.02 14.95
N PRO A 531 8.10 -18.78 15.43
CA PRO A 531 9.32 -19.27 14.77
C PRO A 531 9.34 -20.79 14.59
N GLY A 532 8.70 -21.55 15.49
CA GLY A 532 8.59 -23.01 15.38
C GLY A 532 7.66 -23.50 14.26
N ALA A 533 6.85 -22.60 13.68
CA ALA A 533 5.99 -22.89 12.53
C ALA A 533 6.62 -22.49 11.18
N LEU A 534 7.86 -21.96 11.19
CA LEU A 534 8.57 -21.60 9.98
C LEU A 534 8.90 -22.86 9.15
N SER A 535 8.51 -22.83 7.88
CA SER A 535 8.81 -23.85 6.88
C SER A 535 9.19 -23.18 5.56
N GLU A 536 9.73 -23.94 4.61
CA GLU A 536 10.02 -23.44 3.25
C GLU A 536 8.76 -22.82 2.60
N HIS A 537 7.58 -23.44 2.80
CA HIS A 537 6.30 -22.92 2.31
C HIS A 537 5.88 -21.60 2.97
N VAL A 538 6.19 -21.42 4.25
CA VAL A 538 5.92 -20.16 4.95
C VAL A 538 6.90 -19.09 4.50
N PHE A 539 8.18 -19.43 4.37
CA PHE A 539 9.22 -18.51 3.90
C PHE A 539 8.95 -18.00 2.47
N SER A 540 8.43 -18.85 1.58
CA SER A 540 8.13 -18.45 0.20
C SER A 540 7.11 -17.31 0.08
N ARG A 541 6.27 -17.10 1.12
CA ARG A 541 5.30 -15.98 1.17
C ARG A 541 5.94 -14.60 1.28
N TYR A 542 7.20 -14.56 1.68
CA TYR A 542 7.95 -13.32 1.88
C TYR A 542 8.83 -12.93 0.68
N LEU A 543 8.96 -13.83 -0.31
CA LEU A 543 9.64 -13.57 -1.59
C LEU A 543 8.91 -12.48 -2.39
N HIS A 544 9.53 -11.96 -3.45
CA HIS A 544 8.98 -10.82 -4.20
C HIS A 544 7.64 -11.14 -4.87
N VAL A 545 7.51 -12.36 -5.41
CA VAL A 545 6.28 -12.86 -6.04
C VAL A 545 5.88 -14.17 -5.38
N PRO A 546 5.12 -14.13 -4.27
CA PRO A 546 4.78 -15.31 -3.46
C PRO A 546 4.07 -16.44 -4.22
N GLU A 547 3.32 -16.12 -5.27
CA GLU A 547 2.60 -17.13 -6.06
C GLU A 547 3.44 -17.75 -7.19
N LEU A 548 4.69 -17.31 -7.39
CA LEU A 548 5.56 -17.81 -8.45
C LEU A 548 5.92 -19.28 -8.15
N PRO A 549 5.62 -20.24 -9.04
CA PRO A 549 6.00 -21.63 -8.83
C PRO A 549 7.51 -21.84 -8.99
N ASP A 550 7.99 -22.98 -8.54
CA ASP A 550 9.36 -23.44 -8.82
C ASP A 550 9.63 -23.45 -10.33
N VAL A 551 10.88 -23.17 -10.70
CA VAL A 551 11.36 -23.20 -12.09
C VAL A 551 11.59 -24.65 -12.48
N ASP A 552 10.91 -25.11 -13.53
CA ASP A 552 11.16 -26.45 -14.09
C ASP A 552 12.36 -26.45 -15.04
N LEU A 553 12.50 -25.39 -15.83
CA LEU A 553 13.55 -25.23 -16.85
C LEU A 553 14.17 -23.83 -16.76
N LEU A 554 15.45 -23.76 -16.45
CA LEU A 554 16.25 -22.54 -16.48
C LEU A 554 17.12 -22.52 -17.74
N VAL A 555 16.77 -21.64 -18.67
CA VAL A 555 17.48 -21.41 -19.92
C VAL A 555 18.45 -20.24 -19.79
N ARG A 556 19.64 -20.37 -20.36
CA ARG A 556 20.60 -19.27 -20.49
C ARG A 556 21.15 -19.19 -21.91
N THR A 557 21.13 -18.00 -22.50
CA THR A 557 21.73 -17.74 -23.80
C THR A 557 23.19 -17.30 -23.69
N GLY A 558 23.91 -17.26 -24.81
CA GLY A 558 25.26 -16.72 -24.92
C GLY A 558 26.40 -17.60 -24.40
N GLY A 559 26.16 -18.90 -24.17
CA GLY A 559 27.18 -19.94 -23.94
C GLY A 559 27.77 -20.04 -22.52
N ASP A 560 27.45 -19.10 -21.61
CA ASP A 560 27.99 -19.08 -20.26
C ASP A 560 27.27 -20.09 -19.33
N LEU A 561 28.02 -20.96 -18.63
CA LEU A 561 27.47 -21.97 -17.70
C LEU A 561 27.43 -21.47 -16.25
N ARG A 562 26.43 -20.65 -15.91
CA ARG A 562 26.18 -20.20 -14.51
C ARG A 562 24.74 -19.68 -14.33
N THR A 563 24.21 -19.76 -13.12
CA THR A 563 22.87 -19.21 -12.79
C THR A 563 22.90 -17.71 -12.47
N SER A 564 24.08 -17.13 -12.24
CA SER A 564 24.26 -15.68 -12.07
C SER A 564 23.35 -15.03 -11.00
N ASN A 565 23.15 -15.67 -9.84
CA ASN A 565 22.31 -15.16 -8.75
C ASN A 565 20.81 -15.02 -9.13
N PHE A 566 20.38 -15.68 -10.21
CA PHE A 566 19.00 -15.66 -10.69
C PHE A 566 18.18 -16.77 -10.04
N LEU A 567 17.09 -16.41 -9.36
CA LEU A 567 16.10 -17.31 -8.75
C LEU A 567 16.70 -18.49 -7.94
N PRO A 568 17.66 -18.28 -7.02
CA PRO A 568 18.32 -19.37 -6.31
C PRO A 568 17.37 -20.19 -5.42
N TRP A 569 16.24 -19.61 -4.98
CA TRP A 569 15.21 -20.33 -4.25
C TRP A 569 14.33 -21.14 -5.21
N GLN A 570 13.75 -20.47 -6.20
CA GLN A 570 12.75 -21.04 -7.11
C GLN A 570 13.38 -22.02 -8.12
N ALA A 571 14.66 -21.88 -8.45
CA ALA A 571 15.37 -22.71 -9.42
C ALA A 571 16.25 -23.80 -8.77
N ALA A 572 16.08 -24.07 -7.47
CA ALA A 572 16.88 -25.06 -6.74
C ALA A 572 16.84 -26.47 -7.38
N TYR A 573 15.70 -26.83 -7.99
CA TYR A 573 15.49 -28.12 -8.66
C TYR A 573 15.32 -27.99 -10.18
N ALA A 574 15.63 -26.82 -10.75
CA ALA A 574 15.43 -26.56 -12.17
C ALA A 574 16.39 -27.39 -13.04
N GLU A 575 15.89 -27.85 -14.19
CA GLU A 575 16.77 -28.32 -15.24
C GLU A 575 17.50 -27.14 -15.88
N LEU A 576 18.82 -27.24 -16.03
CA LEU A 576 19.64 -26.20 -16.64
C LEU A 576 19.86 -26.47 -18.13
N MET A 577 19.60 -25.48 -18.97
CA MET A 577 19.89 -25.53 -20.39
C MET A 577 20.63 -24.28 -20.84
N VAL A 578 21.79 -24.48 -21.46
CA VAL A 578 22.57 -23.39 -22.04
C VAL A 578 22.50 -23.47 -23.56
N LEU A 579 22.24 -22.32 -24.16
CA LEU A 579 22.20 -22.11 -25.60
C LEU A 579 23.40 -21.24 -25.99
N ASP A 580 24.11 -21.65 -27.05
CA ASP A 580 25.23 -20.87 -27.59
C ASP A 580 24.74 -19.59 -28.30
N THR A 581 23.50 -19.60 -28.78
CA THR A 581 22.84 -18.44 -29.41
C THR A 581 22.87 -17.24 -28.47
N ARG A 582 23.25 -16.07 -28.99
CA ARG A 582 23.18 -14.80 -28.23
C ARG A 582 21.73 -14.34 -28.15
N TRP A 583 21.35 -13.69 -27.05
CA TRP A 583 19.95 -13.28 -26.83
C TRP A 583 19.32 -12.52 -28.02
N PRO A 584 20.00 -11.53 -28.67
CA PRO A 584 19.38 -10.81 -29.79
C PRO A 584 19.16 -11.65 -31.06
N ASP A 585 19.83 -12.81 -31.19
CA ASP A 585 19.60 -13.75 -32.29
C ASP A 585 18.62 -14.87 -31.90
N SER A 586 18.06 -14.82 -30.69
CA SER A 586 17.10 -15.82 -30.19
C SER A 586 15.67 -15.43 -30.53
N ASP A 587 14.82 -16.43 -30.73
CA ASP A 587 13.38 -16.25 -30.95
C ASP A 587 12.56 -17.37 -30.31
N ARG A 588 11.25 -17.38 -30.52
CA ARG A 588 10.35 -18.41 -29.95
C ARG A 588 10.71 -19.84 -30.34
N ARG A 589 11.37 -20.06 -31.48
CA ARG A 589 11.78 -21.40 -31.93
C ARG A 589 12.86 -21.95 -31.01
N ASP A 590 13.69 -21.09 -30.43
CA ASP A 590 14.69 -21.52 -29.44
C ASP A 590 14.05 -21.83 -28.09
N LEU A 591 13.05 -21.05 -27.67
CA LEU A 591 12.20 -21.41 -26.52
C LEU A 591 11.54 -22.80 -26.74
N TRP A 592 10.93 -23.03 -27.89
CA TRP A 592 10.27 -24.29 -28.20
C TRP A 592 11.23 -25.48 -28.27
N LYS A 593 12.43 -25.29 -28.84
CA LYS A 593 13.48 -26.33 -28.82
C LYS A 593 13.89 -26.66 -27.40
N ALA A 594 14.03 -25.65 -26.53
CA ALA A 594 14.38 -25.87 -25.13
C ALA A 594 13.29 -26.64 -24.38
N ILE A 595 12.02 -26.26 -24.57
CA ILE A 595 10.87 -26.96 -24.00
C ILE A 595 10.77 -28.40 -24.53
N ALA A 596 10.96 -28.62 -25.84
CA ALA A 596 10.92 -29.95 -26.43
C ALA A 596 12.02 -30.86 -25.85
N ARG A 597 13.25 -30.34 -25.70
CA ARG A 597 14.34 -31.08 -25.06
C ARG A 597 14.08 -31.41 -23.59
N TYR A 598 13.45 -30.49 -22.85
CA TYR A 598 12.98 -30.77 -21.49
C TYR A 598 11.92 -31.89 -21.49
N ALA A 599 10.97 -31.86 -22.43
CA ALA A 599 9.91 -32.86 -22.55
C ALA A 599 10.42 -34.25 -22.94
N ASP A 600 11.50 -34.34 -23.74
CA ASP A 600 12.09 -35.61 -24.19
C ASP A 600 12.89 -36.35 -23.10
N ARG A 601 13.21 -35.69 -21.98
CA ARG A 601 14.03 -36.30 -20.92
C ARG A 601 13.22 -37.24 -20.03
N ASN A 602 13.69 -38.48 -19.94
CA ASN A 602 13.21 -39.44 -18.94
C ASN A 602 13.50 -38.91 -17.53
N ARG A 603 12.44 -38.45 -16.84
CA ARG A 603 12.51 -37.97 -15.46
C ARG A 603 13.09 -39.07 -14.56
N ARG A 604 14.27 -38.80 -13.97
CA ARG A 604 14.87 -39.71 -12.99
C ARG A 604 14.02 -39.69 -11.72
N TYR A 605 13.71 -40.89 -11.22
CA TYR A 605 12.87 -41.16 -10.04
C TYR A 605 13.30 -40.28 -8.85
N GLY A 606 12.36 -39.46 -8.36
CA GLY A 606 12.56 -38.47 -7.29
C GLY A 606 11.45 -37.42 -7.23
N SER A 607 10.78 -37.15 -8.36
CA SER A 607 9.51 -36.43 -8.42
C SER A 607 8.36 -37.43 -8.24
N VAL A 608 7.66 -37.37 -7.11
CA VAL A 608 6.51 -38.23 -6.82
C VAL A 608 5.40 -37.99 -7.86
N PRO A 609 4.82 -39.02 -8.49
CA PRO A 609 3.68 -38.86 -9.39
C PRO A 609 2.50 -38.24 -8.63
N ARG A 610 1.90 -37.18 -9.18
CA ARG A 610 0.60 -36.69 -8.69
C ARG A 610 -0.43 -37.81 -8.89
N LEU A 611 -0.93 -38.38 -7.81
CA LEU A 611 -2.14 -39.19 -7.85
C LEU A 611 -3.30 -38.31 -8.35
N PRO A 612 -4.12 -38.77 -9.31
CA PRO A 612 -5.25 -38.01 -9.80
C PRO A 612 -6.24 -37.73 -8.66
N HIS A 613 -6.71 -36.48 -8.57
CA HIS A 613 -7.80 -36.12 -7.66
C HIS A 613 -9.02 -37.01 -7.94
N PRO A 614 -9.61 -37.66 -6.90
CA PRO A 614 -10.86 -38.37 -7.09
C PRO A 614 -11.94 -37.37 -7.49
N ARG A 615 -12.63 -37.64 -8.61
CA ARG A 615 -13.81 -36.88 -9.02
C ARG A 615 -14.81 -36.84 -7.85
N PRO A 616 -15.40 -35.67 -7.53
CA PRO A 616 -16.47 -35.63 -6.54
C PRO A 616 -17.63 -36.49 -7.03
N ALA A 617 -18.11 -37.38 -6.14
CA ALA A 617 -19.25 -38.22 -6.42
C ALA A 617 -20.50 -37.36 -6.72
N PRO A 618 -21.36 -37.75 -7.67
CA PRO A 618 -22.58 -37.01 -7.95
C PRO A 618 -23.49 -37.03 -6.72
N ALA A 619 -24.06 -35.86 -6.40
CA ALA A 619 -25.01 -35.69 -5.30
C ALA A 619 -26.24 -36.59 -5.50
N PRO A 620 -26.80 -37.19 -4.42
CA PRO A 620 -27.97 -38.04 -4.54
C PRO A 620 -29.20 -37.23 -4.94
N ASP A 621 -29.91 -37.77 -5.91
CA ASP A 621 -31.08 -37.18 -6.56
C ASP A 621 -32.23 -37.00 -5.55
N ARG A 622 -32.59 -35.74 -5.25
CA ARG A 622 -33.75 -35.39 -4.41
C ARG A 622 -35.05 -35.50 -5.20
N ARG A 623 -35.33 -36.67 -5.78
CA ARG A 623 -36.64 -37.03 -6.35
C ARG A 623 -36.87 -38.52 -6.23
N THR A 624 -37.23 -38.98 -5.03
CA THR A 624 -38.04 -40.18 -4.78
C THR A 624 -38.14 -40.39 -3.28
N ASN A 625 -39.08 -39.66 -2.65
CA ASN A 625 -39.67 -40.05 -1.38
C ASN A 625 -41.04 -39.39 -1.26
N ALA A 626 -41.94 -39.87 -2.12
CA ALA A 626 -43.37 -39.86 -1.88
C ALA A 626 -43.86 -41.23 -2.32
N VAL A 627 -44.77 -41.81 -1.52
CA VAL A 627 -45.39 -43.14 -1.65
C VAL A 627 -44.61 -44.28 -0.98
N ALA A 628 -44.88 -44.51 0.30
CA ALA A 628 -45.57 -45.73 0.77
C ALA A 628 -45.56 -45.77 2.30
N ALA A 629 -46.56 -45.15 2.92
CA ALA A 629 -47.03 -45.55 4.24
C ALA A 629 -48.08 -46.65 4.02
N GLY A 630 -47.85 -47.84 4.57
CA GLY A 630 -48.87 -48.89 4.58
C GLY A 630 -48.36 -50.27 5.00
N GLY A 631 -48.75 -50.69 6.20
CA GLY A 631 -48.96 -52.10 6.59
C GLY A 631 -47.71 -52.89 6.99
N THR A 632 -47.40 -53.02 8.28
CA THR A 632 -47.85 -54.09 9.21
C THR A 632 -47.36 -55.51 8.90
N SER A 633 -46.73 -56.07 9.94
CA SER A 633 -46.79 -57.45 10.45
C SER A 633 -45.95 -58.58 9.83
N ARG A 634 -45.05 -59.07 10.71
CA ARG A 634 -44.85 -60.45 11.21
C ARG A 634 -43.89 -61.43 10.50
N GLU A 635 -43.10 -62.05 11.40
CA GLU A 635 -42.52 -63.41 11.41
C GLU A 635 -41.39 -63.66 10.38
N ALA A 636 -40.21 -64.18 10.72
CA ALA A 636 -39.73 -64.97 11.86
C ALA A 636 -38.25 -64.66 12.17
#